data_AF-A0A7W1T1A2-F1
#
_entry.id   AF-A0A7W1T1A2-F1
#
_cell.length_a   1.000
_cell.length_b   1.000
_cell.length_c   1.000
_cell.angle_alpha   90.00
_cell.angle_beta   90.00
_cell.angle_gamma   90.00
#
_symmetry.space_group_name_H-M   'P 1'
#
loop_
_entity.id
_entity.type
_entity.pdbx_description
1 polymer ?
#
loop_
_entity_poly.entity_id
_entity_poly.type
_entity_poly.pdbx_seq_one_letter_code
_entity_poly.pdbx_strand_id
1 'polypeptide(L)'
;MMKSTFPLATAAIAAGLLFAGVAPTPSQAQNQGVPAYNTVPLISPLHDTYIQQAFGSIAIGKNVNVTNENGAQSETSVAVDPTNPNHILESVNDLTTTAAVYESVDGGLTFTNANLSPSGFCYDTWLAFNTNGDAFVSYECSNQSIGYRKAGQTTWTKTTLTNAGSFPDRDMVTVDNSVSSPYFGSV
;
A
#
# COMPACT_ATOMS: atom_id res chain seq x y z
N MET A 1 -30.94 57.50 -41.28
CA MET A 1 -31.22 56.64 -40.11
C MET A 1 -31.39 55.23 -40.68
N MET A 2 -30.54 54.23 -40.47
CA MET A 2 -29.60 53.91 -39.40
C MET A 2 -28.40 53.15 -40.05
N LYS A 3 -27.17 53.54 -39.69
CA LYS A 3 -25.91 52.88 -40.08
C LYS A 3 -25.59 51.81 -39.02
N SER A 4 -25.08 50.64 -39.42
CA SER A 4 -24.06 49.89 -38.66
C SER A 4 -23.48 48.80 -39.58
N THR A 5 -22.32 49.04 -40.19
CA THR A 5 -20.94 48.68 -39.77
C THR A 5 -20.58 47.21 -39.98
N PHE A 6 -19.76 46.97 -41.00
CA PHE A 6 -18.85 45.82 -41.13
C PHE A 6 -17.80 45.84 -40.01
N PRO A 7 -17.20 44.68 -39.70
CA PRO A 7 -15.75 44.62 -39.91
C PRO A 7 -15.22 43.33 -40.56
N LEU A 8 -14.05 43.52 -41.17
CA LEU A 8 -13.05 42.55 -41.60
C LEU A 8 -12.74 41.49 -40.53
N ALA A 9 -12.31 40.29 -40.95
CA ALA A 9 -10.94 39.81 -40.70
C ALA A 9 -10.68 38.41 -41.28
N THR A 10 -9.67 38.38 -42.15
CA THR A 10 -8.63 37.37 -42.37
C THR A 10 -8.50 36.22 -41.35
N ALA A 11 -8.46 34.97 -41.83
CA ALA A 11 -7.68 33.86 -41.26
C ALA A 11 -7.60 32.74 -42.32
N ALA A 12 -6.46 32.55 -42.98
CA ALA A 12 -5.27 31.81 -42.54
C ALA A 12 -5.29 30.36 -43.05
N ILE A 13 -4.21 30.03 -43.75
CA ILE A 13 -3.85 28.78 -44.40
C ILE A 13 -3.85 27.64 -43.38
N ALA A 14 -4.64 26.59 -43.61
CA ALA A 14 -4.44 25.31 -42.95
C ALA A 14 -3.81 24.34 -43.95
N ALA A 15 -2.48 24.21 -43.86
CA ALA A 15 -1.72 23.18 -44.53
C ALA A 15 -2.27 21.81 -44.11
N GLY A 16 -2.74 21.04 -45.10
CA GLY A 16 -3.10 19.64 -44.91
C GLY A 16 -1.85 18.81 -44.63
N LEU A 17 -1.53 18.63 -43.35
CA LEU A 17 -0.63 17.58 -42.90
C LEU A 17 -1.42 16.26 -42.86
N LEU A 18 -1.24 15.44 -43.89
CA LEU A 18 -1.56 14.02 -43.88
C LEU A 18 -0.67 13.34 -42.82
N PHE A 19 -1.15 13.28 -41.57
CA PHE A 19 -0.66 12.28 -40.64
C PHE A 19 -1.32 10.96 -41.01
N ALA A 20 -0.54 10.06 -41.62
CA ALA A 20 -0.88 8.66 -41.68
C ALA A 20 -1.08 8.17 -40.24
N GLY A 21 -2.35 7.92 -39.88
CA GLY A 21 -2.70 7.31 -38.61
C GLY A 21 -2.11 5.90 -38.57
N VAL A 22 -0.94 5.75 -37.94
CA VAL A 22 -0.52 4.46 -37.42
C VAL A 22 -1.45 4.20 -36.24
N ALA A 23 -2.55 3.50 -36.49
CA ALA A 23 -3.34 2.95 -35.40
C ALA A 23 -2.39 2.10 -34.56
N PRO A 24 -2.24 2.34 -33.24
CA PRO A 24 -1.49 1.42 -32.40
C PRO A 24 -2.19 0.07 -32.53
N THR A 25 -1.50 -0.90 -33.09
CA THR A 25 -1.92 -2.30 -32.99
C THR A 25 -2.10 -2.58 -31.50
N PRO A 26 -3.28 -3.04 -31.03
CA PRO A 26 -3.40 -3.43 -29.65
C PRO A 26 -2.32 -4.46 -29.37
N SER A 27 -1.53 -4.22 -28.34
CA SER A 27 -0.54 -5.18 -27.87
C SER A 27 -1.25 -6.50 -27.62
N GLN A 28 -1.04 -7.49 -28.49
CA GLN A 28 -1.48 -8.86 -28.25
C GLN A 28 -0.57 -9.48 -27.19
N ALA A 29 -0.72 -9.02 -25.94
CA ALA A 29 -0.03 -9.60 -24.79
C ALA A 29 -0.75 -10.85 -24.23
N GLN A 30 -1.90 -11.23 -24.78
CA GLN A 30 -2.78 -12.26 -24.18
C GLN A 30 -2.91 -13.57 -24.97
N ASN A 31 -2.11 -13.80 -26.03
CA ASN A 31 -2.13 -15.07 -26.79
C ASN A 31 -0.87 -15.92 -26.56
N GLN A 32 -0.38 -15.96 -25.33
CA GLN A 32 0.64 -16.91 -24.89
C GLN A 32 0.05 -17.75 -23.76
N GLY A 33 -0.84 -18.70 -24.09
CA GLY A 33 -1.19 -19.89 -23.29
C GLY A 33 -1.22 -19.74 -21.77
N VAL A 34 -1.77 -18.65 -21.22
CA VAL A 34 -1.77 -18.43 -19.77
C VAL A 34 -2.70 -19.48 -19.14
N PRO A 35 -2.23 -20.28 -18.16
CA PRO A 35 -3.11 -21.17 -17.42
C PRO A 35 -4.28 -20.36 -16.85
N ALA A 36 -5.48 -20.95 -16.79
CA ALA A 36 -6.64 -20.33 -16.19
C ALA A 36 -6.23 -19.67 -14.86
N TYR A 37 -6.49 -18.36 -14.73
CA TYR A 37 -6.21 -17.63 -13.49
C TYR A 37 -6.79 -18.43 -12.33
N ASN A 38 -5.92 -18.93 -11.44
CA ASN A 38 -6.34 -19.58 -10.22
C ASN A 38 -5.84 -18.73 -9.05
N THR A 39 -6.56 -18.79 -7.93
CA THR A 39 -6.16 -18.15 -6.67
C THR A 39 -5.18 -19.01 -5.88
N VAL A 40 -4.71 -20.12 -6.45
CA VAL A 40 -3.67 -20.95 -5.83
C VAL A 40 -2.36 -20.18 -5.99
N PRO A 41 -1.69 -19.80 -4.90
CA PRO A 41 -0.39 -19.16 -5.01
C PRO A 41 0.53 -20.03 -5.87
N LEU A 42 1.03 -19.46 -6.98
CA LEU A 42 2.07 -20.09 -7.75
C LEU A 42 3.34 -20.07 -6.90
N ILE A 43 3.71 -21.24 -6.38
CA ILE A 43 5.01 -21.43 -5.76
C ILE A 43 6.05 -21.16 -6.86
N SER A 44 6.83 -20.10 -6.70
CA SER A 44 7.92 -19.82 -7.63
C SER A 44 8.91 -21.00 -7.60
N PRO A 45 9.29 -21.59 -8.75
CA PRO A 45 10.26 -22.69 -8.77
C PRO A 45 11.63 -22.28 -8.21
N LEU A 46 11.90 -20.97 -8.08
CA LEU A 46 13.10 -20.44 -7.42
C LEU A 46 13.03 -20.51 -5.88
N HIS A 47 11.86 -20.79 -5.30
CA HIS A 47 11.68 -20.90 -3.85
C HIS A 47 12.23 -22.23 -3.30
N ASP A 48 12.12 -23.32 -4.06
CA ASP A 48 12.49 -24.66 -3.57
C ASP A 48 14.00 -24.88 -3.47
N THR A 49 14.82 -24.24 -4.32
CA THR A 49 16.27 -24.49 -4.31
C THR A 49 17.06 -23.60 -3.35
N TYR A 50 16.51 -22.47 -2.89
CA TYR A 50 17.23 -21.55 -1.99
C TYR A 50 16.76 -21.62 -0.52
N ILE A 51 15.48 -21.92 -0.26
CA ILE A 51 14.95 -21.94 1.12
C ILE A 51 15.19 -23.29 1.82
N GLN A 52 15.15 -24.41 1.10
CA GLN A 52 15.37 -25.75 1.68
C GLN A 52 16.83 -26.03 2.08
N GLN A 53 17.81 -25.32 1.49
CA GLN A 53 19.23 -25.51 1.83
C GLN A 53 19.74 -24.61 2.95
N ALA A 54 19.08 -23.48 3.23
CA ALA A 54 19.57 -22.50 4.20
C ALA A 54 18.80 -22.50 5.54
N PHE A 55 17.55 -22.99 5.54
CA PHE A 55 16.72 -23.01 6.74
C PHE A 55 16.23 -24.45 6.98
N GLY A 56 16.45 -24.97 8.18
CA GLY A 56 15.89 -26.26 8.60
C GLY A 56 14.35 -26.25 8.52
N SER A 57 13.71 -27.37 8.86
CA SER A 57 12.24 -27.47 8.85
C SER A 57 11.60 -26.27 9.57
N ILE A 58 10.77 -25.50 8.87
CA ILE A 58 10.02 -24.39 9.45
C ILE A 58 9.00 -24.97 10.43
N ALA A 59 9.12 -24.62 11.70
CA ALA A 59 8.13 -24.96 12.72
C ALA A 59 7.03 -23.89 12.71
N ILE A 60 5.84 -24.27 12.24
CA ILE A 60 4.67 -23.39 12.28
C ILE A 60 4.06 -23.46 13.69
N GLY A 61 3.98 -22.32 14.36
CA GLY A 61 3.39 -22.19 15.69
C GLY A 61 1.86 -22.34 15.67
N LYS A 62 1.25 -22.22 16.86
CA LYS A 62 -0.21 -22.10 16.97
C LYS A 62 -0.66 -20.72 16.48
N ASN A 63 -1.90 -20.62 16.04
CA ASN A 63 -2.54 -19.33 15.80
C ASN A 63 -2.55 -18.51 17.10
N VAL A 64 -2.25 -17.23 16.98
CA VAL A 64 -2.26 -16.26 18.09
C VAL A 64 -3.43 -15.30 17.90
N ASN A 65 -4.18 -15.05 18.97
CA ASN A 65 -5.21 -14.03 18.98
C ASN A 65 -4.55 -12.68 19.28
N VAL A 66 -4.43 -11.82 18.26
CA VAL A 66 -3.72 -10.55 18.35
C VAL A 66 -4.49 -9.53 19.19
N THR A 67 -5.77 -9.32 18.89
CA THR A 67 -6.55 -8.22 19.47
C THR A 67 -7.22 -8.61 20.78
N ASN A 68 -7.67 -9.86 20.90
CA ASN A 68 -8.56 -10.33 21.99
C ASN A 68 -9.88 -9.56 22.11
N GLU A 69 -10.24 -8.80 21.07
CA GLU A 69 -11.47 -8.02 21.03
C GLU A 69 -12.65 -8.87 20.57
N ASN A 70 -13.84 -8.46 21.01
CA ASN A 70 -15.08 -9.06 20.54
C ASN A 70 -15.53 -8.39 19.23
N GLY A 71 -16.27 -9.13 18.40
CA GLY A 71 -16.85 -8.59 17.18
C GLY A 71 -15.98 -8.79 15.95
N ALA A 72 -16.38 -8.15 14.86
CA ALA A 72 -15.77 -8.35 13.55
C ALA A 72 -14.51 -7.50 13.39
N GLN A 73 -13.45 -8.16 12.93
CA GLN A 73 -12.15 -7.59 12.62
C GLN A 73 -11.89 -7.82 11.12
N SER A 74 -11.48 -6.79 10.40
CA SER A 74 -11.30 -6.83 8.94
C SER A 74 -10.11 -5.98 8.48
N GLU A 75 -9.80 -6.05 7.18
CA GLU A 75 -8.82 -5.17 6.52
C GLU A 75 -7.47 -5.13 7.24
N THR A 76 -6.95 -6.33 7.52
CA THR A 76 -5.72 -6.48 8.29
C THR A 76 -4.48 -6.33 7.42
N SER A 77 -3.41 -5.86 8.05
CA SER A 77 -2.06 -5.82 7.46
C SER A 77 -1.04 -6.32 8.48
N VAL A 78 0.06 -6.89 8.00
CA VAL A 78 1.18 -7.32 8.84
C VAL A 78 2.50 -6.83 8.24
N ALA A 79 3.41 -6.37 9.08
CA ALA A 79 4.75 -5.98 8.67
C ALA A 79 5.79 -6.49 9.69
N VAL A 80 6.94 -6.92 9.19
CA VAL A 80 8.07 -7.40 10.00
C VAL A 80 9.22 -6.41 9.84
N ASP A 81 9.81 -5.99 10.95
CA ASP A 81 10.94 -5.07 10.95
C ASP A 81 12.17 -5.75 10.33
N PRO A 82 12.73 -5.23 9.22
CA PRO A 82 13.87 -5.84 8.56
C PRO A 82 15.16 -5.78 9.40
N THR A 83 15.20 -4.95 10.43
CA THR A 83 16.35 -4.82 11.36
C THR A 83 16.23 -5.76 12.57
N ASN A 84 15.03 -6.25 12.86
CA ASN A 84 14.74 -7.14 13.97
C ASN A 84 13.52 -8.03 13.67
N PRO A 85 13.71 -9.30 13.24
CA PRO A 85 12.60 -10.17 12.87
C PRO A 85 11.66 -10.55 14.03
N ASN A 86 12.03 -10.24 15.29
CA ASN A 86 11.12 -10.42 16.43
C ASN A 86 10.16 -9.24 16.61
N HIS A 87 10.39 -8.12 15.91
CA HIS A 87 9.52 -6.95 15.95
C HIS A 87 8.54 -6.99 14.77
N ILE A 88 7.26 -7.16 15.10
CA ILE A 88 6.16 -7.36 14.15
C ILE A 88 5.06 -6.37 14.49
N LEU A 89 4.49 -5.74 13.46
CA LEU A 89 3.25 -4.98 13.58
C LEU A 89 2.13 -5.70 12.84
N GLU A 90 0.96 -5.71 13.46
CA GLU A 90 -0.30 -6.09 12.84
C GLU A 90 -1.27 -4.92 12.96
N SER A 91 -2.09 -4.69 11.96
CA SER A 91 -3.12 -3.66 12.00
C SER A 91 -4.45 -4.23 11.56
N VAL A 92 -5.51 -3.60 12.03
CA VAL A 92 -6.88 -4.08 11.88
C VAL A 92 -7.84 -2.92 11.77
N ASN A 93 -8.91 -3.10 11.00
CA ASN A 93 -10.15 -2.36 11.15
C ASN A 93 -11.04 -3.10 12.16
N ASP A 94 -11.16 -2.56 13.37
CA ASP A 94 -12.10 -3.04 14.37
C ASP A 94 -13.46 -2.35 14.17
N LEU A 95 -14.45 -3.11 13.69
CA LEU A 95 -15.78 -2.59 13.41
C LEU A 95 -16.57 -2.21 14.68
N THR A 96 -16.04 -2.50 15.87
CA THR A 96 -16.62 -2.08 17.14
C THR A 96 -16.01 -0.79 17.67
N THR A 97 -14.79 -0.45 17.25
CA THR A 97 -14.06 0.73 17.71
C THR A 97 -13.57 1.58 16.54
N THR A 98 -12.42 1.26 15.95
CA THR A 98 -11.77 1.96 14.83
C THR A 98 -10.48 1.22 14.41
N ALA A 99 -9.75 1.75 13.43
CA ALA A 99 -8.42 1.29 13.05
C ALA A 99 -7.44 1.23 14.24
N ALA A 100 -6.77 0.09 14.40
CA ALA A 100 -5.79 -0.14 15.45
C ALA A 100 -4.50 -0.78 14.90
N VAL A 101 -3.42 -0.65 15.65
CA VAL A 101 -2.13 -1.31 15.39
C VAL A 101 -1.73 -2.04 16.67
N TYR A 102 -1.28 -3.28 16.52
CA TYR A 102 -0.76 -4.15 17.56
C TYR A 102 0.70 -4.48 17.25
N GLU A 103 1.51 -4.56 18.30
CA GLU A 103 2.94 -4.75 18.25
C GLU A 103 3.36 -5.99 19.03
N SER A 104 4.19 -6.80 18.40
CA SER A 104 4.95 -7.87 19.02
C SER A 104 6.43 -7.54 18.98
N VAL A 105 7.13 -7.86 20.07
CA VAL A 105 8.60 -7.76 20.18
C VAL A 105 9.23 -9.13 20.48
N ASP A 106 8.45 -10.20 20.35
CA ASP A 106 8.81 -11.59 20.66
C ASP A 106 8.55 -12.55 19.50
N GLY A 107 8.51 -12.03 18.27
CA GLY A 107 8.35 -12.83 17.05
C GLY A 107 6.91 -13.34 16.85
N GLY A 108 5.93 -12.60 17.37
CA GLY A 108 4.51 -12.87 17.21
C GLY A 108 3.93 -13.84 18.25
N LEU A 109 4.64 -14.08 19.37
CA LEU A 109 4.11 -14.91 20.46
C LEU A 109 3.05 -14.15 21.27
N THR A 110 3.28 -12.85 21.50
CA THR A 110 2.35 -11.94 22.17
C THR A 110 2.25 -10.61 21.42
N PHE A 111 1.10 -9.96 21.54
CA PHE A 111 0.81 -8.67 20.92
C PHE A 111 0.24 -7.69 21.94
N THR A 112 0.61 -6.42 21.82
CA THR A 112 0.11 -5.32 22.63
C THR A 112 -0.33 -4.16 21.74
N ASN A 113 -1.33 -3.39 22.15
CA ASN A 113 -1.79 -2.24 21.36
C ASN A 113 -0.65 -1.20 21.23
N ALA A 114 -0.31 -0.83 20.00
CA ALA A 114 0.76 0.11 19.66
C ALA A 114 0.33 1.59 19.78
N ASN A 115 -0.85 1.85 20.35
CA ASN A 115 -1.42 3.15 20.66
C ASN A 115 -1.61 4.07 19.44
N LEU A 116 -1.93 3.49 18.27
CA LEU A 116 -2.48 4.31 17.18
C LEU A 116 -3.82 4.88 17.66
N SER A 117 -3.88 6.20 17.80
CA SER A 117 -5.06 6.91 18.31
C SER A 117 -5.64 7.80 17.20
N PRO A 118 -6.37 7.26 16.22
CA PRO A 118 -6.97 8.06 15.17
C PRO A 118 -8.17 8.85 15.72
N SER A 119 -8.59 9.89 14.99
CA SER A 119 -9.75 10.70 15.37
C SER A 119 -11.00 10.24 14.63
N GLY A 120 -11.98 9.70 15.36
CA GLY A 120 -13.21 9.16 14.78
C GLY A 120 -13.07 7.70 14.36
N PHE A 121 -14.04 7.23 13.57
CA PHE A 121 -14.01 5.90 12.98
C PHE A 121 -13.13 5.90 11.73
N CYS A 122 -12.15 5.02 11.72
CA CYS A 122 -11.15 4.90 10.68
C CYS A 122 -10.95 3.43 10.34
N TYR A 123 -10.50 3.14 9.12
CA TYR A 123 -10.44 1.78 8.57
C TYR A 123 -9.32 1.67 7.53
N ASP A 124 -9.25 0.55 6.81
CA ASP A 124 -8.31 0.36 5.69
C ASP A 124 -6.83 0.54 6.05
N THR A 125 -6.42 -0.14 7.13
CA THR A 125 -5.04 -0.04 7.59
C THR A 125 -4.07 -0.77 6.68
N TRP A 126 -2.89 -0.18 6.45
CA TRP A 126 -1.78 -0.85 5.79
C TRP A 126 -0.46 -0.49 6.45
N LEU A 127 0.40 -1.49 6.67
CA LEU A 127 1.66 -1.35 7.42
C LEU A 127 2.89 -1.56 6.54
N ALA A 128 3.97 -0.84 6.86
CA ALA A 128 5.30 -1.13 6.34
C ALA A 128 6.39 -0.72 7.33
N PHE A 129 7.55 -1.35 7.21
CA PHE A 129 8.80 -0.90 7.82
C PHE A 129 9.77 -0.45 6.73
N ASN A 130 10.40 0.71 6.91
CA ASN A 130 11.52 1.10 6.06
C ASN A 130 12.80 0.32 6.44
N THR A 131 13.89 0.46 5.68
CA THR A 131 15.14 -0.28 5.96
C THR A 131 15.82 0.11 7.27
N ASN A 132 15.42 1.21 7.89
CA ASN A 132 15.93 1.67 9.19
C ASN A 132 15.12 1.13 10.38
N GLY A 133 14.03 0.37 10.12
CA GLY A 133 13.11 -0.09 11.16
C GLY A 133 12.10 0.97 11.61
N ASP A 134 11.96 2.08 10.89
CA ASP A 134 10.86 3.01 11.13
C ASP A 134 9.55 2.39 10.63
N ALA A 135 8.51 2.46 11.45
CA ALA A 135 7.19 1.92 11.15
C ALA A 135 6.30 2.99 10.51
N PHE A 136 5.50 2.57 9.52
CA PHE A 136 4.52 3.39 8.83
C PHE A 136 3.17 2.68 8.82
N VAL A 137 2.10 3.46 8.96
CA VAL A 137 0.72 2.99 8.83
C VAL A 137 -0.07 3.99 7.99
N SER A 138 -0.70 3.55 6.91
CA SER A 138 -1.79 4.30 6.27
C SER A 138 -3.12 3.82 6.81
N TYR A 139 -4.09 4.73 6.88
CA TYR A 139 -5.46 4.47 7.33
C TYR A 139 -6.40 5.58 6.85
N GLU A 140 -7.69 5.29 6.74
CA GLU A 140 -8.70 6.24 6.28
C GLU A 140 -9.61 6.72 7.41
N CYS A 141 -9.85 8.02 7.53
CA CYS A 141 -10.81 8.64 8.46
C CYS A 141 -11.77 9.61 7.73
N SER A 142 -12.43 9.17 6.65
CA SER A 142 -13.05 10.06 5.63
C SER A 142 -12.03 10.97 4.89
N ASN A 143 -10.74 10.69 5.08
CA ASN A 143 -9.59 11.27 4.43
C ASN A 143 -8.45 10.25 4.50
N GLN A 144 -7.45 10.39 3.63
CA GLN A 144 -6.26 9.56 3.70
C GLN A 144 -5.28 10.10 4.74
N SER A 145 -4.91 9.25 5.69
CA SER A 145 -3.94 9.58 6.72
C SER A 145 -2.76 8.63 6.68
N ILE A 146 -1.60 9.14 7.09
CA ILE A 146 -0.41 8.34 7.35
C ILE A 146 0.15 8.67 8.73
N GLY A 147 0.47 7.61 9.48
CA GLY A 147 1.22 7.65 10.71
C GLY A 147 2.61 7.08 10.50
N TYR A 148 3.61 7.63 11.18
CA TYR A 148 4.93 7.02 11.28
C TYR A 148 5.47 7.08 12.71
N ARG A 149 6.33 6.13 13.03
CA ARG A 149 7.04 6.01 14.30
C ARG A 149 8.48 5.61 14.00
N LYS A 150 9.45 6.40 14.46
CA LYS A 150 10.87 6.05 14.21
C LYS A 150 11.29 4.85 15.05
N ALA A 151 12.30 4.13 14.58
CA ALA A 151 12.88 3.01 15.33
C ALA A 151 13.21 3.42 16.77
N GLY A 152 12.78 2.60 17.75
CA GLY A 152 12.96 2.86 19.18
C GLY A 152 12.00 3.89 19.79
N GLN A 153 11.08 4.47 19.03
CA GLN A 153 10.01 5.33 19.55
C GLN A 153 8.73 4.54 19.77
N THR A 154 7.86 5.04 20.65
CA THR A 154 6.53 4.46 20.93
C THR A 154 5.38 5.33 20.45
N THR A 155 5.64 6.60 20.11
CA THR A 155 4.61 7.58 19.74
C THR A 155 4.48 7.73 18.22
N TRP A 156 3.24 7.72 17.73
CA TRP A 156 2.93 7.98 16.33
C TRP A 156 2.90 9.48 16.02
N THR A 157 3.62 9.88 14.99
CA THR A 157 3.41 11.17 14.30
C THR A 157 2.46 10.94 13.14
N LYS A 158 1.40 11.75 13.02
CA LYS A 158 0.33 11.55 12.04
C LYS A 158 0.14 12.77 11.15
N THR A 159 -0.18 12.57 9.89
CA THR A 159 -0.56 13.63 8.95
C THR A 159 -1.64 13.15 7.99
N THR A 160 -2.47 14.08 7.54
CA THR A 160 -3.43 13.84 6.45
C THR A 160 -2.77 14.14 5.12
N LEU A 161 -3.01 13.31 4.11
CA LEU A 161 -2.56 13.52 2.74
C LEU A 161 -3.62 14.34 1.99
N THR A 162 -3.23 15.49 1.46
CA THR A 162 -4.15 16.47 0.86
C THR A 162 -4.57 16.15 -0.56
N ASN A 163 -3.91 15.19 -1.21
CA ASN A 163 -4.13 14.84 -2.62
C ASN A 163 -4.90 13.52 -2.81
N ALA A 164 -5.56 13.03 -1.76
CA ALA A 164 -6.40 11.85 -1.85
C ALA A 164 -7.63 12.11 -2.75
N GLY A 165 -8.11 11.07 -3.43
CA GLY A 165 -9.38 11.12 -4.14
C GLY A 165 -10.57 11.34 -3.19
N SER A 166 -11.78 11.53 -3.73
CA SER A 166 -12.98 11.77 -2.91
C SER A 166 -13.49 10.53 -2.15
N PHE A 167 -12.94 9.35 -2.46
CA PHE A 167 -13.20 8.07 -1.82
C PHE A 167 -11.89 7.28 -1.83
N PRO A 168 -10.93 7.61 -0.95
CA PRO A 168 -9.81 6.70 -0.72
C PRO A 168 -10.37 5.34 -0.26
N ASP A 169 -9.70 4.26 -0.64
CA ASP A 169 -10.06 2.89 -0.24
C ASP A 169 -8.75 2.09 -0.26
N ARG A 170 -8.39 1.58 0.90
CA ARG A 170 -7.19 0.76 1.12
C ARG A 170 -5.89 1.34 0.58
N ASP A 171 -5.58 2.57 0.97
CA ASP A 171 -4.32 3.21 0.64
C ASP A 171 -3.12 2.43 1.20
N MET A 172 -2.19 2.06 0.32
CA MET A 172 -1.06 1.18 0.67
C MET A 172 0.22 2.00 0.86
N VAL A 173 0.93 1.76 1.96
CA VAL A 173 2.34 2.15 2.09
C VAL A 173 3.24 1.05 1.51
N THR A 174 4.20 1.44 0.67
CA THR A 174 5.18 0.52 0.09
C THR A 174 6.58 1.05 0.33
N VAL A 175 7.54 0.14 0.47
CA VAL A 175 8.96 0.48 0.56
C VAL A 175 9.52 0.50 -0.85
N ASP A 176 10.28 1.54 -1.18
CA ASP A 176 11.07 1.58 -2.41
C ASP A 176 12.20 0.53 -2.34
N ASN A 177 12.06 -0.54 -3.11
CA ASN A 177 13.04 -1.61 -3.18
C ASN A 177 13.91 -1.55 -4.44
N SER A 178 13.85 -0.46 -5.21
CA SER A 178 14.66 -0.27 -6.41
C SER A 178 16.09 0.10 -6.02
N VAL A 179 17.04 -0.81 -6.25
CA VAL A 179 18.46 -0.60 -5.92
C VAL A 179 19.10 0.60 -6.61
N SER A 180 18.49 1.10 -7.69
CA SER A 180 18.93 2.30 -8.41
C SER A 180 18.23 3.58 -7.96
N SER A 181 17.22 3.49 -7.10
CA SER A 181 16.48 4.67 -6.64
C SER A 181 17.31 5.45 -5.61
N PRO A 182 17.35 6.79 -5.69
CA PRO A 182 17.91 7.62 -4.62
C PRO A 182 17.10 7.52 -3.31
N TYR A 183 15.90 6.93 -3.35
CA TYR A 183 15.01 6.73 -2.20
C TYR A 183 14.96 5.27 -1.73
N PHE A 184 15.86 4.40 -2.23
CA PHE A 184 15.92 3.00 -1.82
C PHE A 184 15.81 2.82 -0.30
N GLY A 185 14.90 1.95 0.11
CA GLY A 185 14.61 1.63 1.50
C GLY A 185 13.66 2.60 2.20
N SER A 186 13.17 3.64 1.53
CA SER A 186 12.22 4.61 2.08
C SER A 186 10.76 4.19 1.82
N VAL A 187 9.85 4.75 2.62
CA VAL A 187 8.39 4.73 2.40
C VAL A 187 7.95 6.09 1.87
#